data_AF-A0A1L5L287-F1
#
_entry.id   AF-A0A1L5L287-F1
#
_cell.length_a   1.000
_cell.length_b   1.000
_cell.length_c   1.000
_cell.angle_alpha   90.00
_cell.angle_beta   90.00
_cell.angle_gamma   90.00
#
_symmetry.space_group_name_H-M   'P 1'
#
loop_
_entity.id
_entity.type
_entity.pdbx_description
1 polymer ?
#
loop_
_entity_poly.entity_id
_entity_poly.type
_entity_poly.pdbx_seq_one_letter_code
_entity_poly.pdbx_strand_id
1 'polypeptide(L)'
;PHRFALYGIPDRKLQLGMLLGGLSGLPAICGTLALMLWSLAYRWMSVGMVVMQLIAAPLAIITMMSLAKLVISASTTLVRSKRGKNAFYLIAMIVFIVLCQLPNITDTPADSGSLYDFPSLTDLSVADALSWTPFGAAFQLPYDLLTGNPFLFVARLAILAVTWVVCFVGCVWCLRHDRVTVGAPERAAKVCGIGAFGWMPDSTSGAMSARLLTYLRRDPRQILLFVMPVLFVALFALQSRGITIVIWQGLIWGGWMMQMTEGNGLAYDGRGFTMEVLAGVRGWDDRRSRMRVFASINVIYMVVLGLACFVLTGDWRTADGLLLGVTFICLALGVSFSSIGVAEITNCSLMYPVPSMDKPFSTPQGRAVAQGLFPFVQLFGCLIP
;
A
#
# COMPACT_ATOMS: atom_id res chain seq x y z
N PRO A 1 15.67 0.40 -16.67
CA PRO A 1 15.72 1.09 -17.98
C PRO A 1 16.88 2.10 -18.11
N HIS A 2 16.97 3.13 -17.26
CA HIS A 2 17.99 4.19 -17.38
C HIS A 2 19.45 3.70 -17.37
N ARG A 3 19.78 2.70 -16.55
CA ARG A 3 21.14 2.12 -16.52
C ARG A 3 21.54 1.45 -17.84
N PHE A 4 20.55 1.05 -18.66
CA PHE A 4 20.79 0.45 -19.97
C PHE A 4 20.77 1.46 -21.12
N ALA A 5 20.52 2.75 -20.84
CA ALA A 5 20.53 3.79 -21.86
C ALA A 5 21.92 3.95 -22.52
N LEU A 6 22.98 3.68 -21.76
CA LEU A 6 24.38 3.77 -22.21
C LEU A 6 24.75 2.72 -23.28
N TYR A 7 24.02 1.60 -23.36
CA TYR A 7 24.37 0.46 -24.23
C TYR A 7 23.66 0.48 -25.60
N GLY A 8 22.86 1.50 -25.92
CA GLY A 8 22.26 1.65 -27.26
C GLY A 8 21.31 0.52 -27.70
N ILE A 9 20.80 -0.30 -26.77
CA ILE A 9 20.01 -1.50 -27.09
C ILE A 9 18.65 -1.09 -27.71
N PRO A 10 18.20 -1.77 -28.80
CA PRO A 10 16.88 -1.55 -29.39
C PRO A 10 15.74 -1.79 -28.38
N ASP A 11 14.73 -0.91 -28.37
CA ASP A 11 13.65 -0.90 -27.36
C ASP A 11 12.94 -2.26 -27.22
N ARG A 12 12.66 -2.92 -28.34
CA ARG A 12 11.95 -4.21 -28.37
C ARG A 12 12.77 -5.32 -27.70
N LYS A 13 14.08 -5.37 -27.98
CA LYS A 13 14.99 -6.37 -27.38
C LYS A 13 15.18 -6.11 -25.89
N LEU A 14 15.31 -4.84 -25.51
CA LEU A 14 15.43 -4.44 -24.11
C LEU A 14 14.16 -4.78 -23.31
N GLN A 15 12.97 -4.47 -23.86
CA GLN A 15 11.71 -4.78 -23.20
C GLN A 15 11.47 -6.28 -23.08
N LEU A 16 11.78 -7.06 -24.12
CA LEU A 16 11.68 -8.51 -24.09
C LEU A 16 12.64 -9.11 -23.05
N GLY A 17 13.89 -8.64 -22.99
CA GLY A 17 14.84 -9.03 -21.94
C GLY A 17 14.37 -8.65 -20.53
N MET A 18 13.75 -7.48 -20.35
CA MET A 18 13.19 -7.05 -19.07
C MET A 18 11.95 -7.84 -18.63
N LEU A 19 11.18 -8.37 -19.58
CA LEU A 19 10.02 -9.23 -19.32
C LEU A 19 10.48 -10.64 -18.97
N LEU A 20 11.37 -11.23 -19.77
CA LEU A 20 11.95 -12.56 -19.50
C LEU A 20 12.74 -12.59 -18.19
N GLY A 21 13.59 -11.59 -17.94
CA GLY A 21 14.30 -11.47 -16.66
C GLY A 21 13.37 -11.24 -15.47
N GLY A 22 12.15 -10.75 -15.73
CA GLY A 22 11.10 -10.66 -14.73
C GLY A 22 10.45 -12.01 -14.42
N LEU A 23 10.16 -12.80 -15.46
CA LEU A 23 9.59 -14.14 -15.34
C LEU A 23 10.57 -15.14 -14.68
N SER A 24 11.88 -14.91 -14.80
CA SER A 24 12.90 -15.68 -14.08
C SER A 24 13.08 -15.25 -12.62
N GLY A 25 12.29 -14.29 -12.13
CA GLY A 25 12.36 -13.85 -10.74
C GLY A 25 11.73 -14.86 -9.78
N LEU A 26 12.25 -14.92 -8.55
CA LEU A 26 11.71 -15.74 -7.46
C LEU A 26 10.17 -15.64 -7.31
N PRO A 27 9.54 -14.44 -7.32
CA PRO A 27 8.08 -14.34 -7.21
C PRO A 27 7.33 -15.00 -8.36
N ALA A 28 7.85 -14.92 -9.59
CA ALA A 28 7.20 -15.52 -10.76
C ALA A 28 7.32 -17.04 -10.71
N ILE A 29 8.50 -17.57 -10.35
CA ILE A 29 8.72 -19.01 -10.19
C ILE A 29 7.82 -19.56 -9.06
N CYS A 30 7.88 -18.97 -7.87
CA CYS A 30 7.04 -19.38 -6.74
C CYS A 30 5.54 -19.24 -7.08
N GLY A 31 5.13 -18.17 -7.77
CA GLY A 31 3.75 -17.99 -8.21
C GLY A 31 3.30 -19.05 -9.21
N THR A 32 4.12 -19.40 -10.20
CA THR A 32 3.82 -20.50 -11.14
C THR A 32 3.67 -21.83 -10.42
N LEU A 33 4.60 -22.16 -9.51
CA LEU A 33 4.55 -23.39 -8.74
C LEU A 33 3.32 -23.45 -7.83
N ALA A 34 2.99 -22.35 -7.15
CA ALA A 34 1.80 -22.27 -6.29
C ALA A 34 0.50 -22.47 -7.10
N LEU A 35 0.36 -21.82 -8.26
CA LEU A 35 -0.82 -21.98 -9.11
C LEU A 35 -0.89 -23.35 -9.79
N MET A 36 0.25 -23.97 -10.08
CA MET A 36 0.30 -25.36 -10.54
C MET A 36 -0.11 -26.32 -9.43
N LEU A 37 0.34 -26.11 -8.19
CA LEU A 37 -0.09 -26.90 -7.02
C LEU A 37 -1.59 -26.73 -6.75
N TRP A 38 -2.15 -25.56 -7.03
CA TRP A 38 -3.59 -25.31 -6.93
C TRP A 38 -4.43 -26.23 -7.84
N SER A 39 -3.84 -26.82 -8.88
CA SER A 39 -4.53 -27.84 -9.71
C SER A 39 -5.04 -29.04 -8.90
N LEU A 40 -4.43 -29.33 -7.74
CA LEU A 40 -4.88 -30.39 -6.82
C LEU A 40 -6.29 -30.13 -6.27
N ALA A 41 -6.74 -28.88 -6.20
CA ALA A 41 -8.10 -28.55 -5.79
C ALA A 41 -9.14 -29.09 -6.80
N TYR A 42 -8.79 -29.16 -8.09
CA TYR A 42 -9.67 -29.59 -9.17
C TYR A 42 -9.69 -31.11 -9.40
N ARG A 43 -8.90 -31.88 -8.63
CA ARG A 43 -8.80 -33.34 -8.79
C ARG A 43 -10.14 -34.08 -8.67
N TRP A 44 -11.07 -33.51 -7.91
CA TRP A 44 -12.39 -34.08 -7.66
C TRP A 44 -13.40 -33.79 -8.77
N MET A 45 -13.07 -32.91 -9.73
CA MET A 45 -14.01 -32.42 -10.73
C MET A 45 -13.82 -33.11 -12.08
N SER A 46 -12.61 -33.03 -12.67
CA SER A 46 -12.24 -33.81 -13.87
C SER A 46 -10.73 -33.80 -14.14
N VAL A 47 -10.24 -34.80 -14.87
CA VAL A 47 -8.83 -34.85 -15.31
C VAL A 47 -8.51 -33.72 -16.29
N GLY A 48 -9.45 -33.39 -17.18
CA GLY A 48 -9.29 -32.30 -18.15
C GLY A 48 -9.09 -30.93 -17.48
N MET A 49 -9.79 -30.66 -16.37
CA MET A 49 -9.61 -29.45 -15.56
C MET A 49 -8.20 -29.31 -15.01
N VAL A 50 -7.65 -30.41 -14.48
CA VAL A 50 -6.32 -30.42 -13.88
C VAL A 50 -5.28 -30.09 -14.94
N VAL A 51 -5.36 -30.72 -16.11
CA VAL A 51 -4.45 -30.44 -17.25
C VAL A 51 -4.59 -28.97 -17.70
N MET A 52 -5.81 -28.47 -17.82
CA MET A 52 -6.02 -27.08 -18.23
C MET A 52 -5.55 -26.07 -17.19
N GLN A 53 -5.70 -26.34 -15.90
CA GLN A 53 -5.17 -25.49 -14.84
C GLN A 53 -3.64 -25.43 -14.88
N LEU A 54 -2.97 -26.55 -15.20
CA LEU A 54 -1.51 -26.57 -15.37
C LEU A 54 -1.05 -25.68 -16.53
N ILE A 55 -1.85 -25.56 -17.59
CA ILE A 55 -1.60 -24.65 -18.72
C ILE A 55 -1.99 -23.21 -18.36
N ALA A 56 -3.09 -23.02 -17.64
CA ALA A 56 -3.59 -21.72 -17.23
C ALA A 56 -2.68 -21.02 -16.21
N ALA A 57 -2.01 -21.76 -15.33
CA ALA A 57 -1.09 -21.24 -14.33
C ALA A 57 0.04 -20.35 -14.92
N PRO A 58 0.85 -20.81 -15.89
CA PRO A 58 1.87 -19.95 -16.52
C PRO A 58 1.26 -18.81 -17.32
N LEU A 59 0.10 -19.00 -17.97
CA LEU A 59 -0.62 -17.93 -18.66
C LEU A 59 -1.00 -16.80 -17.69
N ALA A 60 -1.57 -17.15 -16.53
CA ALA A 60 -1.93 -16.20 -15.48
C ALA A 60 -0.69 -15.41 -15.00
N ILE A 61 0.44 -16.07 -14.75
CA ILE A 61 1.66 -15.36 -14.31
C ILE A 61 2.21 -14.43 -15.40
N ILE A 62 2.18 -14.83 -16.68
CA ILE A 62 2.59 -13.97 -17.80
C ILE A 62 1.68 -12.73 -17.87
N THR A 63 0.35 -12.91 -17.73
CA THR A 63 -0.60 -11.78 -17.73
C THR A 63 -0.30 -10.81 -16.60
N MET A 64 -0.21 -11.30 -15.34
CA MET A 64 0.06 -10.48 -14.16
C MET A 64 1.39 -9.75 -14.29
N MET A 65 2.43 -10.42 -14.80
CA MET A 65 3.74 -9.80 -14.97
C MET A 65 3.74 -8.73 -16.06
N SER A 66 3.06 -8.97 -17.18
CA SER A 66 2.94 -7.99 -18.27
C SER A 66 2.19 -6.73 -17.83
N LEU A 67 1.09 -6.90 -17.08
CA LEU A 67 0.31 -5.82 -16.47
C LEU A 67 1.13 -5.05 -15.44
N ALA A 68 1.81 -5.73 -14.53
CA ALA A 68 2.67 -5.10 -13.53
C ALA A 68 3.78 -4.26 -14.17
N LYS A 69 4.44 -4.79 -15.22
CA LYS A 69 5.46 -4.05 -15.98
C LYS A 69 4.88 -2.83 -16.68
N LEU A 70 3.69 -2.95 -17.28
CA LEU A 70 3.01 -1.82 -17.91
C LEU A 70 2.68 -0.73 -16.89
N VAL A 71 2.06 -1.08 -15.76
CA VAL A 71 1.70 -0.13 -14.71
C VAL A 71 2.94 0.55 -14.14
N ILE A 72 4.02 -0.21 -13.87
CA ILE A 72 5.28 0.37 -13.42
C ILE A 72 5.85 1.31 -14.48
N SER A 73 5.88 0.90 -15.75
CA SER A 73 6.45 1.73 -16.82
C SER A 73 5.63 3.00 -17.04
N ALA A 74 4.30 2.90 -17.09
CA ALA A 74 3.38 4.01 -17.25
C ALA A 74 3.41 4.97 -16.06
N SER A 75 3.44 4.44 -14.84
CA SER A 75 3.57 5.29 -13.64
C SER A 75 4.90 6.05 -13.64
N THR A 76 6.00 5.43 -14.05
CA THR A 76 7.29 6.15 -14.15
C THR A 76 7.31 7.23 -15.23
N THR A 77 6.60 7.03 -16.34
CA THR A 77 6.62 7.96 -17.49
C THR A 77 5.66 9.13 -17.31
N LEU A 78 4.43 8.87 -16.87
CA LEU A 78 3.39 9.89 -16.65
C LEU A 78 3.70 10.73 -15.40
N VAL A 79 4.28 10.12 -14.37
CA VAL A 79 4.39 10.76 -13.06
C VAL A 79 5.79 11.32 -12.84
N ARG A 80 6.07 12.47 -13.48
CA ARG A 80 7.39 13.13 -13.43
C ARG A 80 7.55 14.09 -12.28
N SER A 81 6.48 14.80 -11.90
CA SER A 81 6.53 15.77 -10.81
C SER A 81 6.59 15.07 -9.45
N LYS A 82 7.33 15.64 -8.49
CA LYS A 82 7.37 15.14 -7.10
C LYS A 82 5.95 15.02 -6.50
N ARG A 83 5.09 16.02 -6.73
CA ARG A 83 3.69 16.00 -6.28
C ARG A 83 2.87 14.90 -6.95
N GLY A 84 3.07 14.69 -8.25
CA GLY A 84 2.41 13.59 -8.97
C GLY A 84 2.81 12.23 -8.40
N LYS A 85 4.10 12.03 -8.08
CA LYS A 85 4.60 10.75 -7.53
C LYS A 85 3.95 10.45 -6.18
N ASN A 86 3.83 11.48 -5.34
CA ASN A 86 3.18 11.40 -4.04
C ASN A 86 1.68 11.07 -4.20
N ALA A 87 0.98 11.76 -5.10
CA ALA A 87 -0.45 11.53 -5.35
C ALA A 87 -0.70 10.14 -5.95
N PHE A 88 0.12 9.71 -6.92
CA PHE A 88 0.02 8.39 -7.52
C PHE A 88 0.24 7.29 -6.47
N TYR A 89 1.23 7.44 -5.59
CA TYR A 89 1.46 6.48 -4.49
C TYR A 89 0.24 6.37 -3.57
N LEU A 90 -0.30 7.52 -3.15
CA LEU A 90 -1.47 7.58 -2.28
C LEU A 90 -2.70 6.96 -2.94
N ILE A 91 -2.98 7.31 -4.19
CA ILE A 91 -4.13 6.78 -4.95
C ILE A 91 -3.97 5.28 -5.19
N ALA A 92 -2.82 4.82 -5.69
CA ALA A 92 -2.60 3.41 -5.98
C ALA A 92 -2.72 2.54 -4.73
N MET A 93 -2.23 3.02 -3.59
CA MET A 93 -2.36 2.32 -2.32
C MET A 93 -3.81 2.30 -1.82
N ILE A 94 -4.52 3.43 -1.86
CA ILE A 94 -5.95 3.48 -1.48
C ILE A 94 -6.75 2.52 -2.35
N VAL A 95 -6.55 2.54 -3.67
CA VAL A 95 -7.19 1.61 -4.60
C VAL A 95 -6.86 0.16 -4.24
N PHE A 96 -5.60 -0.15 -3.97
CA PHE A 96 -5.19 -1.50 -3.55
C PHE A 96 -5.90 -1.95 -2.28
N ILE A 97 -5.94 -1.11 -1.25
CA ILE A 97 -6.60 -1.45 0.02
C ILE A 97 -8.10 -1.65 -0.19
N VAL A 98 -8.75 -0.74 -0.92
CA VAL A 98 -10.19 -0.86 -1.23
C VAL A 98 -10.45 -2.17 -1.97
N LEU A 99 -9.65 -2.51 -3.00
CA LEU A 99 -9.78 -3.77 -3.74
C LEU A 99 -9.62 -5.00 -2.83
N CYS A 100 -8.65 -4.99 -1.91
CA CYS A 100 -8.48 -6.09 -0.95
C CYS A 100 -9.63 -6.19 0.05
N GLN A 101 -10.34 -5.10 0.31
CA GLN A 101 -11.46 -5.04 1.26
C GLN A 101 -12.82 -5.29 0.60
N LEU A 102 -12.90 -5.26 -0.73
CA LEU A 102 -14.14 -5.52 -1.47
C LEU A 102 -14.84 -6.80 -1.00
N PRO A 103 -14.18 -7.98 -0.86
CA PRO A 103 -14.86 -9.19 -0.40
C PRO A 103 -15.53 -9.01 0.97
N ASN A 104 -14.86 -8.35 1.92
CA ASN A 104 -15.40 -8.08 3.25
C ASN A 104 -16.62 -7.15 3.21
N ILE A 105 -16.69 -6.27 2.22
CA ILE A 105 -17.82 -5.37 2.00
C ILE A 105 -18.98 -6.12 1.33
N THR A 106 -18.69 -7.08 0.43
CA THR A 106 -19.67 -7.70 -0.48
C THR A 106 -20.21 -9.06 -0.03
N ASP A 107 -19.47 -9.87 0.71
CA ASP A 107 -19.83 -11.26 1.08
C ASP A 107 -20.81 -11.38 2.26
N THR A 108 -21.60 -10.35 2.54
CA THR A 108 -22.46 -10.38 3.74
C THR A 108 -23.94 -10.45 3.37
N PRO A 109 -24.71 -11.35 4.01
CA PRO A 109 -26.11 -11.60 3.67
C PRO A 109 -27.00 -10.34 3.73
N ALA A 110 -27.96 -10.28 2.80
CA ALA A 110 -28.88 -9.17 2.54
C ALA A 110 -29.81 -8.79 3.71
N ASP A 111 -29.86 -9.58 4.79
CA ASP A 111 -30.77 -9.36 5.92
C ASP A 111 -30.25 -8.40 7.01
N SER A 112 -29.08 -7.76 6.81
CA SER A 112 -28.54 -6.78 7.76
C SER A 112 -28.92 -5.36 7.32
N GLY A 113 -29.97 -4.79 7.94
CA GLY A 113 -30.59 -3.48 7.66
C GLY A 113 -29.65 -2.25 7.69
N SER A 114 -28.72 -2.22 6.75
CA SER A 114 -27.83 -1.13 6.41
C SER A 114 -28.59 -0.04 5.65
N LEU A 115 -28.36 1.24 6.02
CA LEU A 115 -28.85 2.41 5.27
C LEU A 115 -28.24 2.53 3.86
N TYR A 116 -27.17 1.77 3.58
CA TYR A 116 -26.55 1.63 2.27
C TYR A 116 -26.78 0.20 1.80
N ASP A 117 -27.85 0.03 1.02
CA ASP A 117 -28.16 -1.21 0.35
C ASP A 117 -27.20 -1.33 -0.84
N PHE A 118 -25.99 -1.84 -0.58
CA PHE A 118 -25.14 -2.30 -1.66
C PHE A 118 -25.75 -3.62 -2.12
N PRO A 119 -26.18 -3.74 -3.39
CA PRO A 119 -26.77 -4.98 -3.88
C PRO A 119 -25.80 -6.11 -3.57
N SER A 120 -26.27 -7.13 -2.85
CA SER A 120 -25.49 -8.32 -2.55
C SER A 120 -24.97 -8.87 -3.89
N LEU A 121 -23.65 -8.76 -4.10
CA LEU A 121 -23.01 -9.16 -5.36
C LEU A 121 -22.97 -10.69 -5.53
N THR A 122 -23.72 -11.42 -4.70
CA THR A 122 -23.87 -12.87 -4.68
C THR A 122 -24.75 -13.39 -5.81
N ASP A 123 -25.70 -12.59 -6.32
CA ASP A 123 -26.76 -13.14 -7.16
C ASP A 123 -26.52 -13.01 -8.67
N LEU A 124 -25.73 -12.06 -9.16
CA LEU A 124 -25.26 -12.03 -10.57
C LEU A 124 -24.17 -10.95 -10.79
N SER A 125 -23.22 -11.25 -11.67
CA SER A 125 -22.38 -10.33 -12.47
C SER A 125 -20.96 -9.94 -12.05
N VAL A 126 -20.51 -10.01 -10.79
CA VAL A 126 -19.12 -9.59 -10.49
C VAL A 126 -18.11 -10.64 -10.89
N ALA A 127 -18.36 -11.90 -10.52
CA ALA A 127 -17.53 -13.01 -10.97
C ALA A 127 -17.54 -13.12 -12.50
N ASP A 128 -18.71 -12.98 -13.12
CA ASP A 128 -18.83 -12.99 -14.58
C ASP A 128 -18.12 -11.80 -15.23
N ALA A 129 -18.29 -10.58 -14.72
CA ALA A 129 -17.59 -9.39 -15.23
C ALA A 129 -16.07 -9.50 -15.05
N LEU A 130 -15.60 -9.99 -13.89
CA LEU A 130 -14.19 -10.26 -13.63
C LEU A 130 -13.65 -11.36 -14.54
N SER A 131 -14.49 -12.33 -14.92
CA SER A 131 -14.09 -13.40 -15.82
C SER A 131 -13.79 -12.91 -17.26
N TRP A 132 -14.30 -11.72 -17.63
CA TRP A 132 -13.95 -11.01 -18.87
C TRP A 132 -12.71 -10.11 -18.73
N THR A 133 -12.23 -9.88 -17.51
CA THR A 133 -10.97 -9.15 -17.28
C THR A 133 -9.78 -10.09 -17.48
N PRO A 134 -8.60 -9.57 -17.88
CA PRO A 134 -7.40 -10.41 -18.01
C PRO A 134 -6.98 -11.08 -16.69
N PHE A 135 -7.39 -10.52 -15.54
CA PHE A 135 -7.14 -11.12 -14.24
C PHE A 135 -7.98 -12.38 -14.02
N GLY A 136 -9.28 -12.38 -14.38
CA GLY A 136 -10.17 -13.53 -14.20
C GLY A 136 -10.17 -14.51 -15.38
N ALA A 137 -9.89 -14.03 -16.60
CA ALA A 137 -9.92 -14.85 -17.81
C ALA A 137 -8.98 -16.06 -17.75
N ALA A 138 -7.78 -15.90 -17.16
CA ALA A 138 -6.85 -17.01 -16.99
C ALA A 138 -7.35 -18.07 -15.99
N PHE A 139 -8.04 -17.67 -14.93
CA PHE A 139 -8.61 -18.60 -13.93
C PHE A 139 -9.89 -19.28 -14.40
N GLN A 140 -10.60 -18.71 -15.38
CA GLN A 140 -11.84 -19.29 -15.90
C GLN A 140 -11.63 -20.35 -17.00
N LEU A 141 -10.43 -20.40 -17.61
CA LEU A 141 -10.11 -21.36 -18.70
C LEU A 141 -10.41 -22.83 -18.37
N PRO A 142 -10.11 -23.35 -17.16
CA PRO A 142 -10.48 -24.71 -16.80
C PRO A 142 -12.02 -24.88 -16.84
N TYR A 143 -12.77 -23.94 -16.25
CA TYR A 143 -14.23 -24.02 -16.15
C TYR A 143 -14.93 -23.95 -17.51
N ASP A 144 -14.38 -23.20 -18.48
CA ASP A 144 -14.91 -23.20 -19.85
C ASP A 144 -14.75 -24.58 -20.52
N LEU A 145 -13.71 -25.34 -20.17
CA LEU A 145 -13.52 -26.71 -20.66
C LEU A 145 -14.57 -27.66 -20.07
N LEU A 146 -14.93 -27.51 -18.78
CA LEU A 146 -15.99 -28.31 -18.15
C LEU A 146 -17.37 -28.02 -18.74
N THR A 147 -17.66 -26.75 -18.99
CA THR A 147 -18.95 -26.33 -19.56
C THR A 147 -19.05 -26.67 -21.05
N GLY A 148 -17.95 -27.09 -21.69
CA GLY A 148 -17.93 -27.55 -23.07
C GLY A 148 -18.19 -26.45 -24.09
N ASN A 149 -18.00 -25.18 -23.73
CA ASN A 149 -18.28 -24.05 -24.61
C ASN A 149 -16.97 -23.54 -25.28
N PRO A 150 -16.66 -23.97 -26.51
CA PRO A 150 -15.41 -23.61 -27.18
C PRO A 150 -15.33 -22.10 -27.51
N PHE A 151 -16.46 -21.42 -27.64
CA PHE A 151 -16.49 -20.00 -27.96
C PHE A 151 -15.94 -19.15 -26.80
N LEU A 152 -16.39 -19.42 -25.57
CA LEU A 152 -15.91 -18.71 -24.39
C LEU A 152 -14.42 -18.98 -24.13
N PHE A 153 -13.99 -20.22 -24.32
CA PHE A 153 -12.59 -20.62 -24.21
C PHE A 153 -11.68 -19.83 -25.18
N VAL A 154 -12.06 -19.76 -26.46
CA VAL A 154 -11.31 -19.01 -27.47
C VAL A 154 -11.36 -17.51 -27.20
N ALA A 155 -12.51 -16.97 -26.79
CA ALA A 155 -12.66 -15.57 -26.47
C ALA A 155 -11.72 -15.14 -25.31
N ARG A 156 -11.64 -15.93 -24.24
CA ARG A 156 -10.73 -15.64 -23.11
C ARG A 156 -9.28 -15.77 -23.48
N LEU A 157 -8.89 -16.78 -24.28
CA LEU A 157 -7.53 -16.87 -24.81
C LEU A 157 -7.17 -15.66 -25.68
N ALA A 158 -8.10 -15.18 -26.51
CA ALA A 158 -7.91 -13.98 -27.30
C ALA A 158 -7.72 -12.73 -26.40
N ILE A 159 -8.51 -12.60 -25.32
CA ILE A 159 -8.35 -11.52 -24.34
C ILE A 159 -6.95 -11.55 -23.71
N LEU A 160 -6.44 -12.72 -23.33
CA LEU A 160 -5.08 -12.84 -22.78
C LEU A 160 -4.02 -12.42 -23.81
N ALA A 161 -4.12 -12.92 -25.05
CA ALA A 161 -3.19 -12.59 -26.12
C ALA A 161 -3.19 -11.09 -26.44
N VAL A 162 -4.37 -10.49 -26.58
CA VAL A 162 -4.53 -9.03 -26.80
C VAL A 162 -3.93 -8.25 -25.64
N THR A 163 -4.18 -8.67 -24.40
CA THR A 163 -3.63 -8.02 -23.21
C THR A 163 -2.10 -8.03 -23.22
N TRP A 164 -1.46 -9.15 -23.60
CA TRP A 164 -0.01 -9.23 -23.70
C TRP A 164 0.56 -8.29 -24.76
N VAL A 165 -0.07 -8.25 -25.94
CA VAL A 165 0.37 -7.36 -27.03
C VAL A 165 0.24 -5.89 -26.61
N VAL A 166 -0.91 -5.51 -26.04
CA VAL A 166 -1.14 -4.14 -25.55
C VAL A 166 -0.14 -3.77 -24.45
N CYS A 167 0.10 -4.66 -23.48
CA CYS A 167 1.08 -4.41 -22.42
C CYS A 167 2.50 -4.27 -22.98
N PHE A 168 2.89 -5.10 -23.94
CA PHE A 168 4.21 -5.02 -24.56
C PHE A 168 4.39 -3.73 -25.36
N VAL A 169 3.41 -3.36 -26.20
CA VAL A 169 3.43 -2.12 -26.99
C VAL A 169 3.44 -0.90 -26.06
N GLY A 170 2.60 -0.88 -25.02
CA GLY A 170 2.55 0.20 -24.06
C GLY A 170 3.87 0.40 -23.31
N CYS A 171 4.55 -0.68 -22.94
CA CYS A 171 5.88 -0.58 -22.32
C CYS A 171 6.94 -0.05 -23.29
N VAL A 172 6.93 -0.50 -24.55
CA VAL A 172 7.87 0.01 -25.58
C VAL A 172 7.62 1.49 -25.83
N TRP A 173 6.36 1.92 -25.89
CA TRP A 173 6.00 3.33 -26.04
C TRP A 173 6.49 4.17 -24.85
N CYS A 174 6.26 3.69 -23.63
CA CYS A 174 6.77 4.30 -22.41
C CYS A 174 8.30 4.47 -22.43
N LEU A 175 9.03 3.42 -22.82
CA LEU A 175 10.49 3.43 -22.90
C LEU A 175 11.00 4.46 -23.93
N ARG A 176 10.34 4.55 -25.09
CA ARG A 176 10.65 5.53 -26.14
C ARG A 176 10.42 6.95 -25.66
N HIS A 177 9.27 7.19 -25.04
CA HIS A 177 8.90 8.50 -24.52
C HIS A 177 9.90 8.98 -23.45
N ASP A 178 10.31 8.09 -22.54
CA ASP A 178 11.30 8.42 -21.52
C ASP A 178 12.66 8.74 -22.13
N ARG A 179 13.14 7.98 -23.14
CA ARG A 179 14.40 8.28 -23.83
C ARG A 179 14.44 9.66 -24.48
N VAL A 180 13.33 10.09 -25.09
CA VAL A 180 13.23 11.39 -25.79
C VAL A 180 13.24 12.58 -24.84
N THR A 181 12.88 12.37 -23.58
CA THR A 181 12.57 13.47 -22.65
C THR A 181 13.51 13.49 -21.43
N VAL A 182 14.56 12.67 -21.45
CA VAL A 182 15.67 12.77 -20.49
C VAL A 182 16.34 14.15 -20.66
N GLY A 183 16.29 14.98 -19.63
CA GLY A 183 16.93 16.30 -19.61
C GLY A 183 15.97 17.50 -19.54
N ALA A 184 14.65 17.29 -19.46
CA ALA A 184 13.73 18.39 -19.20
C ALA A 184 14.05 19.03 -17.83
N PRO A 185 14.23 20.37 -17.75
CA PRO A 185 14.65 21.03 -16.51
C PRO A 185 13.60 20.80 -15.42
N GLU A 186 14.04 20.27 -14.28
CA GLU A 186 13.20 20.19 -13.08
C GLU A 186 12.84 21.63 -12.72
N ARG A 187 11.53 21.98 -12.73
CA ARG A 187 11.06 23.33 -12.41
C ARG A 187 11.71 23.79 -11.11
N ALA A 188 12.41 24.93 -11.17
CA ALA A 188 13.06 25.54 -10.02
C ALA A 188 12.07 25.62 -8.85
N ALA A 189 12.39 24.94 -7.76
CA ALA A 189 11.55 24.95 -6.57
C ALA A 189 11.61 26.36 -5.95
N LYS A 190 10.44 26.99 -5.78
CA LYS A 190 10.33 28.26 -5.06
C LYS A 190 10.84 28.07 -3.63
N VAL A 191 11.92 28.76 -3.27
CA VAL A 191 12.47 28.76 -1.90
C VAL A 191 11.42 29.40 -1.00
N CYS A 192 10.83 28.61 -0.11
CA CYS A 192 9.73 29.02 0.76
C CYS A 192 10.20 28.97 2.22
N GLY A 193 10.90 30.02 2.66
CA GLY A 193 11.34 30.23 4.06
C GLY A 193 12.09 29.06 4.71
N ILE A 194 12.35 29.20 6.01
CA ILE A 194 13.00 28.15 6.83
C ILE A 194 11.99 27.13 7.40
N GLY A 195 10.69 27.30 7.15
CA GLY A 195 9.66 26.32 7.51
C GLY A 195 9.51 26.14 9.03
N ALA A 196 9.46 24.88 9.49
CA ALA A 196 9.28 24.55 10.90
C ALA A 196 10.35 25.12 11.83
N PHE A 197 11.54 25.39 11.29
CA PHE A 197 12.65 26.00 12.04
C PHE A 197 12.37 27.46 12.45
N GLY A 198 11.39 28.14 11.84
CA GLY A 198 11.07 29.52 12.19
C GLY A 198 10.21 29.69 13.45
N TRP A 199 9.57 28.63 13.95
CA TRP A 199 8.66 28.70 15.11
C TRP A 199 8.94 27.68 16.21
N MET A 200 9.85 26.72 15.97
CA MET A 200 10.24 25.75 16.99
C MET A 200 11.21 26.40 18.01
N PRO A 201 11.21 26.00 19.29
CA PRO A 201 12.11 26.58 20.28
C PRO A 201 13.59 26.39 19.93
N ASP A 202 14.41 27.40 20.22
CA ASP A 202 15.86 27.37 20.00
C ASP A 202 16.57 26.44 21.01
N SER A 203 16.51 25.14 20.73
CA SER A 203 17.07 24.06 21.54
C SER A 203 17.39 22.87 20.63
N THR A 204 18.31 21.98 21.06
CA THR A 204 18.66 20.76 20.30
C THR A 204 17.42 19.96 19.93
N SER A 205 16.57 19.65 20.91
CA SER A 205 15.32 18.92 20.71
C SER A 205 14.30 19.68 19.85
N GLY A 206 14.30 21.02 19.88
CA GLY A 206 13.47 21.87 19.03
C GLY A 206 13.89 21.81 17.55
N ALA A 207 15.19 21.97 17.26
CA ALA A 207 15.72 21.83 15.90
C ALA A 207 15.43 20.44 15.30
N MET A 208 15.56 19.40 16.12
CA MET A 208 15.22 18.02 15.76
C MET A 208 13.74 17.84 15.43
N SER A 209 12.86 18.43 16.25
CA SER A 209 11.41 18.40 16.02
C SER A 209 11.04 19.11 14.72
N ALA A 210 11.66 20.26 14.43
CA ALA A 210 11.44 21.01 13.20
C ALA A 210 11.87 20.23 11.94
N ARG A 211 12.99 19.51 12.04
CA ARG A 211 13.47 18.60 10.98
C ARG A 211 12.47 17.47 10.75
N LEU A 212 12.04 16.79 11.81
CA LEU A 212 11.07 15.68 11.72
C LEU A 212 9.74 16.15 11.10
N LEU A 213 9.20 17.28 11.53
CA LEU A 213 8.01 17.89 10.92
C LEU A 213 8.20 18.21 9.43
N THR A 214 9.40 18.67 9.06
CA THR A 214 9.74 18.94 7.66
C THR A 214 9.79 17.65 6.84
N TYR A 215 10.29 16.55 7.40
CA TYR A 215 10.30 15.24 6.76
C TYR A 215 8.89 14.67 6.63
N LEU A 216 8.09 14.66 7.70
CA LEU A 216 6.69 14.20 7.64
C LEU A 216 5.87 14.93 6.58
N ARG A 217 6.13 16.23 6.37
CA ARG A 217 5.44 17.03 5.34
C ARG A 217 5.96 16.80 3.92
N ARG A 218 7.25 16.51 3.75
CA ARG A 218 7.88 16.40 2.42
C ARG A 218 7.95 14.97 1.91
N ASP A 219 8.01 13.99 2.80
CA ASP A 219 8.21 12.59 2.46
C ASP A 219 6.87 11.88 2.17
N PRO A 220 6.58 11.53 0.91
CA PRO A 220 5.37 10.78 0.56
C PRO A 220 5.22 9.45 1.30
N ARG A 221 6.34 8.85 1.71
CA ARG A 221 6.33 7.52 2.34
C ARG A 221 5.71 7.58 3.73
N GLN A 222 5.90 8.72 4.40
CA GLN A 222 5.35 8.96 5.73
C GLN A 222 3.94 9.55 5.70
N ILE A 223 3.49 10.13 4.58
CA ILE A 223 2.09 10.59 4.43
C ILE A 223 1.10 9.42 4.63
N LEU A 224 1.49 8.20 4.25
CA LEU A 224 0.67 7.00 4.43
C LEU A 224 0.27 6.77 5.89
N LEU A 225 1.14 7.17 6.82
CA LEU A 225 0.92 7.08 8.25
C LEU A 225 -0.38 7.77 8.68
N PHE A 226 -0.67 8.92 8.06
CA PHE A 226 -1.84 9.72 8.37
C PHE A 226 -3.07 9.24 7.58
N VAL A 227 -2.89 8.69 6.37
CA VAL A 227 -4.03 8.21 5.57
C VAL A 227 -4.67 6.96 6.18
N MET A 228 -3.87 6.07 6.78
CA MET A 228 -4.35 4.77 7.26
C MET A 228 -5.48 4.84 8.30
N PRO A 229 -5.41 5.64 9.38
CA PRO A 229 -6.49 5.67 10.37
C PRO A 229 -7.81 6.23 9.81
N VAL A 230 -7.76 7.22 8.93
CA VAL A 230 -8.96 7.74 8.23
C VAL A 230 -9.57 6.63 7.39
N LEU A 231 -8.73 5.89 6.68
CA LEU A 231 -9.17 4.79 5.84
C LEU A 231 -9.78 3.65 6.67
N PHE A 232 -9.22 3.31 7.84
CA PHE A 232 -9.84 2.34 8.75
C PHE A 232 -11.20 2.80 9.25
N VAL A 233 -11.34 4.04 9.73
CA VAL A 233 -12.64 4.57 10.15
C VAL A 233 -13.65 4.54 8.99
N ALA A 234 -13.24 4.94 7.79
CA ALA A 234 -14.11 4.92 6.61
C ALA A 234 -14.53 3.49 6.20
N LEU A 235 -13.59 2.55 6.16
CA LEU A 235 -13.89 1.15 5.84
C LEU A 235 -14.80 0.50 6.87
N PHE A 236 -14.52 0.71 8.15
CA PHE A 236 -15.34 0.17 9.24
C PHE A 236 -16.71 0.84 9.28
N ALA A 237 -16.82 2.13 8.90
CA ALA A 237 -18.10 2.78 8.69
C ALA A 237 -18.92 2.12 7.59
N LEU A 238 -18.30 1.80 6.45
CA LEU A 238 -18.95 1.04 5.37
C LEU A 238 -19.36 -0.38 5.80
N GLN A 239 -18.57 -1.02 6.66
CA GLN A 239 -18.84 -2.36 7.19
C GLN A 239 -19.76 -2.36 8.42
N SER A 240 -20.09 -1.19 8.98
CA SER A 240 -20.69 -1.08 10.31
C SER A 240 -22.11 -1.62 10.41
N ARG A 241 -22.88 -1.65 9.31
CA ARG A 241 -24.23 -2.25 9.25
C ARG A 241 -25.16 -1.79 10.38
N GLY A 242 -25.08 -0.51 10.75
CA GLY A 242 -25.87 0.08 11.84
C GLY A 242 -25.34 -0.21 13.25
N ILE A 243 -24.28 -1.00 13.38
CA ILE A 243 -23.59 -1.28 14.64
C ILE A 243 -22.50 -0.22 14.85
N THR A 244 -22.77 0.74 15.72
CA THR A 244 -21.88 1.90 15.94
C THR A 244 -20.51 1.50 16.48
N ILE A 245 -20.41 0.43 17.29
CA ILE A 245 -19.14 -0.05 17.86
C ILE A 245 -18.12 -0.46 16.79
N VAL A 246 -18.56 -0.88 15.60
CA VAL A 246 -17.66 -1.22 14.49
C VAL A 246 -16.91 0.02 14.00
N ILE A 247 -17.59 1.17 13.91
CA ILE A 247 -16.96 2.44 13.51
C ILE A 247 -15.89 2.85 14.55
N TRP A 248 -16.19 2.69 15.83
CA TRP A 248 -15.27 3.00 16.92
C TRP A 248 -14.05 2.07 16.96
N GLN A 249 -14.17 0.81 16.54
CA GLN A 249 -13.01 -0.07 16.38
C GLN A 249 -12.04 0.44 15.32
N GLY A 250 -12.53 1.09 14.26
CA GLY A 250 -11.68 1.74 13.25
C GLY A 250 -10.70 2.77 13.84
N LEU A 251 -11.10 3.45 14.92
CA LEU A 251 -10.23 4.38 15.65
C LEU A 251 -9.09 3.67 16.39
N ILE A 252 -9.37 2.50 16.99
CA ILE A 252 -8.36 1.68 17.67
C ILE A 252 -7.33 1.16 16.66
N TRP A 253 -7.81 0.56 15.56
CA TRP A 253 -6.95 0.08 14.47
C TRP A 253 -6.12 1.21 13.88
N GLY A 254 -6.74 2.38 13.74
CA GLY A 254 -6.09 3.63 13.38
C GLY A 254 -4.91 3.95 14.31
N GLY A 255 -5.14 4.04 15.61
CA GLY A 255 -4.08 4.33 16.60
C GLY A 255 -2.98 3.29 16.65
N TRP A 256 -3.34 2.01 16.49
CA TRP A 256 -2.38 0.91 16.48
C TRP A 256 -1.42 0.98 15.29
N MET A 257 -1.97 1.19 14.08
CA MET A 257 -1.21 1.15 12.82
C MET A 257 -0.53 2.49 12.48
N MET A 258 -0.99 3.60 13.07
CA MET A 258 -0.47 4.94 12.83
C MET A 258 0.99 5.12 13.24
N GLN A 259 1.67 4.18 13.90
CA GLN A 259 3.09 4.33 14.24
C GLN A 259 3.98 3.28 13.60
N MET A 260 3.43 2.45 12.72
CA MET A 260 4.16 1.34 12.10
C MET A 260 5.34 1.80 11.25
N THR A 261 5.31 3.02 10.69
CA THR A 261 6.47 3.57 9.97
C THR A 261 7.57 4.08 10.89
N GLU A 262 7.23 4.47 12.12
CA GLU A 262 8.18 5.03 13.07
C GLU A 262 9.08 3.95 13.69
N GLY A 263 8.67 2.67 13.67
CA GLY A 263 9.54 1.55 14.05
C GLY A 263 10.79 1.39 13.18
N ASN A 264 10.94 2.18 12.11
CA ASN A 264 12.17 2.32 11.35
C ASN A 264 12.47 3.80 10.99
N GLY A 265 11.97 4.75 11.79
CA GLY A 265 12.04 6.19 11.56
C GLY A 265 13.47 6.75 11.37
N LEU A 266 14.48 6.21 12.04
CA LEU A 266 15.89 6.58 11.87
C LEU A 266 16.40 6.25 10.47
N ALA A 267 15.97 5.13 9.90
CA ALA A 267 16.32 4.79 8.53
C ALA A 267 15.60 5.69 7.51
N TYR A 268 14.40 6.21 7.84
CA TYR A 268 13.71 7.21 7.03
C TYR A 268 14.40 8.57 7.04
N ASP A 269 15.02 8.96 8.17
CA ASP A 269 15.73 10.22 8.32
C ASP A 269 17.01 10.32 7.50
N GLY A 270 17.68 9.18 7.26
CA GLY A 270 18.86 9.08 6.41
C GLY A 270 19.96 10.08 6.80
N ARG A 271 20.26 11.03 5.88
CA ARG A 271 21.35 12.02 6.07
C ARG A 271 21.08 13.00 7.22
N GLY A 272 19.82 13.25 7.57
CA GLY A 272 19.47 14.09 8.71
C GLY A 272 20.02 13.48 10.00
N PHE A 273 19.80 12.18 10.19
CA PHE A 273 20.34 11.45 11.34
C PHE A 273 21.87 11.42 11.36
N THR A 274 22.52 11.26 10.19
CA THR A 274 23.99 11.33 10.12
C THR A 274 24.55 12.66 10.63
N MET A 275 23.88 13.78 10.32
CA MET A 275 24.29 15.10 10.80
C MET A 275 24.21 15.21 12.32
N GLU A 276 23.20 14.62 12.95
CA GLU A 276 23.00 14.64 14.40
C GLU A 276 24.06 13.84 15.15
N VAL A 277 24.40 12.67 14.60
CA VAL A 277 25.48 11.83 15.10
C VAL A 277 26.81 12.57 15.01
N LEU A 278 27.09 13.22 13.87
CA LEU A 278 28.31 14.03 13.69
C LEU A 278 28.36 15.25 14.61
N ALA A 279 27.21 15.87 14.89
CA ALA A 279 27.09 17.00 15.82
C ALA A 279 27.16 16.58 17.30
N GLY A 280 27.25 15.28 17.61
CA GLY A 280 27.35 14.78 18.98
C GLY A 280 26.07 14.95 19.80
N VAL A 281 24.90 14.95 19.14
CA VAL A 281 23.60 15.10 19.82
C VAL A 281 23.36 13.89 20.72
N ARG A 282 22.92 14.14 21.96
CA ARG A 282 22.55 13.08 22.90
C ARG A 282 21.31 12.35 22.40
N GLY A 283 21.31 11.01 22.44
CA GLY A 283 20.15 10.21 22.02
C GLY A 283 18.85 10.57 22.74
N TRP A 284 18.93 11.00 24.01
CA TRP A 284 17.78 11.50 24.77
C TRP A 284 17.08 12.69 24.11
N ASP A 285 17.82 13.60 23.48
CA ASP A 285 17.24 14.78 22.82
C ASP A 285 16.52 14.40 21.52
N ASP A 286 17.04 13.41 20.79
CA ASP A 286 16.40 12.81 19.63
C ASP A 286 15.09 12.11 20.04
N ARG A 287 15.12 11.23 21.05
CA ARG A 287 13.91 10.55 21.55
C ARG A 287 12.85 11.53 22.02
N ARG A 288 13.24 12.57 22.78
CA ARG A 288 12.30 13.59 23.28
C ARG A 288 11.70 14.42 22.15
N SER A 289 12.43 14.63 21.06
CA SER A 289 11.92 15.36 19.89
C SER A 289 10.87 14.55 19.12
N ARG A 290 11.13 13.27 18.88
CA ARG A 290 10.18 12.35 18.22
C ARG A 290 8.92 12.18 19.03
N MET A 291 9.07 11.88 20.32
CA MET A 291 7.93 11.71 21.21
C MET A 291 7.07 12.98 21.24
N ARG A 292 7.67 14.18 21.27
CA ARG A 292 6.91 15.44 21.24
C ARG A 292 6.09 15.61 19.95
N VAL A 293 6.71 15.33 18.80
CA VAL A 293 6.05 15.47 17.49
C VAL A 293 4.97 14.40 17.31
N PHE A 294 5.29 13.13 17.51
CA PHE A 294 4.30 12.06 17.33
C PHE A 294 3.21 12.10 18.39
N ALA A 295 3.50 12.35 19.67
CA ALA A 295 2.47 12.48 20.69
C ALA A 295 1.48 13.61 20.37
N SER A 296 1.99 14.80 20.01
CA SER A 296 1.11 15.92 19.67
C SER A 296 0.24 15.61 18.45
N ILE A 297 0.81 14.97 17.42
CA ILE A 297 0.03 14.57 16.24
C ILE A 297 -1.02 13.51 16.62
N ASN A 298 -0.68 12.45 17.36
CA ASN A 298 -1.64 11.41 17.74
C ASN A 298 -2.79 11.96 18.57
N VAL A 299 -2.51 12.83 19.54
CA VAL A 299 -3.56 13.45 20.37
C VAL A 299 -4.53 14.23 19.50
N ILE A 300 -4.03 15.14 18.66
CA ILE A 300 -4.87 15.94 17.77
C ILE A 300 -5.63 15.03 16.81
N TYR A 301 -4.97 14.03 16.24
CA TYR A 301 -5.53 13.17 15.23
C TYR A 301 -6.65 12.27 15.77
N MET A 302 -6.43 11.61 16.90
CA MET A 302 -7.41 10.72 17.52
C MET A 302 -8.60 11.48 18.08
N VAL A 303 -8.39 12.69 18.60
CA VAL A 303 -9.50 13.54 19.05
C VAL A 303 -10.34 14.00 17.86
N VAL A 304 -9.71 14.49 16.78
CA VAL A 304 -10.45 14.92 15.58
C VAL A 304 -11.20 13.75 14.93
N LEU A 305 -10.56 12.58 14.81
CA LEU A 305 -11.23 11.39 14.29
C LEU A 305 -12.33 10.88 15.22
N GLY A 306 -12.12 10.91 16.54
CA GLY A 306 -13.15 10.56 17.51
C GLY A 306 -14.37 11.48 17.44
N LEU A 307 -14.16 12.78 17.26
CA LEU A 307 -15.24 13.74 17.00
C LEU A 307 -15.96 13.43 15.69
N ALA A 308 -15.23 13.07 14.63
CA ALA A 308 -15.85 12.63 13.38
C ALA A 308 -16.67 11.35 13.57
N CYS A 309 -16.18 10.37 14.35
CA CYS A 309 -16.93 9.17 14.70
C CYS A 309 -18.24 9.50 15.43
N PHE A 310 -18.21 10.42 16.40
CA PHE A 310 -19.43 10.89 17.06
C PHE A 310 -20.45 11.42 16.06
N VAL A 311 -20.03 12.27 15.13
CA VAL A 311 -20.92 12.83 14.10
C VAL A 311 -21.49 11.74 13.19
N LEU A 312 -20.67 10.75 12.82
CA LEU A 312 -21.08 9.65 11.94
C LEU A 312 -22.03 8.65 12.62
N THR A 313 -21.78 8.29 13.88
CA THR A 313 -22.58 7.29 14.60
C THR A 313 -23.83 7.88 15.25
N GLY A 314 -23.83 9.18 15.55
CA GLY A 314 -24.91 9.81 16.31
C GLY A 314 -24.89 9.49 17.81
N ASP A 315 -23.85 8.79 18.30
CA ASP A 315 -23.73 8.35 19.69
C ASP A 315 -23.62 9.50 20.69
N TRP A 316 -23.36 10.73 20.22
CA TRP A 316 -23.38 11.94 21.06
C TRP A 316 -24.77 12.26 21.64
N ARG A 317 -25.84 11.64 21.11
CA ARG A 317 -27.22 11.91 21.51
C ARG A 317 -27.64 11.14 22.77
N THR A 318 -26.91 10.08 23.15
CA THR A 318 -27.22 9.25 24.31
C THR A 318 -26.06 9.30 25.32
N ALA A 319 -26.37 9.21 26.61
CA ALA A 319 -25.34 9.21 27.65
C ALA A 319 -24.41 8.00 27.53
N ASP A 320 -24.97 6.83 27.21
CA ASP A 320 -24.21 5.59 27.00
C ASP A 320 -23.31 5.68 25.75
N GLY A 321 -23.80 6.29 24.67
CA GLY A 321 -23.02 6.51 23.46
C GLY A 321 -21.85 7.49 23.66
N LEU A 322 -22.06 8.51 24.50
CA LEU A 322 -21.00 9.44 24.89
C LEU A 322 -19.92 8.76 25.74
N LEU A 323 -20.33 7.95 26.72
CA LEU A 323 -19.40 7.13 27.52
C LEU A 323 -18.58 6.21 26.59
N LEU A 324 -19.26 5.50 25.68
CA LEU A 324 -18.63 4.61 24.71
C LEU A 324 -17.60 5.38 23.88
N GLY A 325 -17.99 6.45 23.20
CA GLY A 325 -17.06 7.19 22.35
C GLY A 325 -15.83 7.73 23.11
N VAL A 326 -16.02 8.24 24.33
CA VAL A 326 -14.89 8.67 25.18
C VAL A 326 -13.98 7.48 25.53
N THR A 327 -14.53 6.34 25.93
CA THR A 327 -13.72 5.15 26.22
C THR A 327 -12.90 4.69 25.02
N PHE A 328 -13.48 4.70 23.81
CA PHE A 328 -12.78 4.32 22.58
C PHE A 328 -11.70 5.32 22.20
N ILE A 329 -11.91 6.63 22.40
CA ILE A 329 -10.88 7.66 22.18
C ILE A 329 -9.71 7.45 23.16
N CYS A 330 -10.00 7.25 24.44
CA CYS A 330 -8.98 6.98 25.46
C CYS A 330 -8.20 5.70 25.15
N LEU A 331 -8.89 4.64 24.71
CA LEU A 331 -8.26 3.39 24.32
C LEU A 331 -7.38 3.57 23.07
N ALA A 332 -7.87 4.27 22.04
CA ALA A 332 -7.09 4.56 20.84
C ALA A 332 -5.84 5.39 21.15
N LEU A 333 -5.94 6.37 22.04
CA LEU A 333 -4.78 7.13 22.53
C LEU A 333 -3.80 6.25 23.31
N GLY A 334 -4.29 5.39 24.20
CA GLY A 334 -3.46 4.46 24.97
C GLY A 334 -2.67 3.51 24.05
N VAL A 335 -3.35 2.90 23.08
CA VAL A 335 -2.71 2.02 22.08
C VAL A 335 -1.73 2.80 21.21
N SER A 336 -2.07 4.03 20.80
CA SER A 336 -1.16 4.88 20.03
C SER A 336 0.12 5.17 20.81
N PHE A 337 0.03 5.54 22.09
CA PHE A 337 1.20 5.80 22.93
C PHE A 337 2.04 4.56 23.19
N SER A 338 1.42 3.41 23.42
CA SER A 338 2.12 2.12 23.50
C SER A 338 2.89 1.85 22.19
N SER A 339 2.24 2.07 21.04
CA SER A 339 2.85 1.89 19.73
C SER A 339 4.04 2.82 19.49
N ILE A 340 3.98 4.09 19.91
CA ILE A 340 5.15 5.00 19.89
C ILE A 340 6.27 4.49 20.80
N GLY A 341 5.95 4.07 22.02
CA GLY A 341 6.94 3.57 22.98
C GLY A 341 7.72 2.37 22.42
N VAL A 342 7.01 1.41 21.83
CA VAL A 342 7.64 0.26 21.16
C VAL A 342 8.39 0.69 19.89
N ALA A 343 7.84 1.65 19.12
CA ALA A 343 8.52 2.19 17.94
C ALA A 343 9.90 2.77 18.28
N GLU A 344 10.02 3.53 19.38
CA GLU A 344 11.30 4.13 19.77
C GLU A 344 12.39 3.08 20.07
N ILE A 345 11.98 1.91 20.57
CA ILE A 345 12.88 0.78 20.86
C ILE A 345 13.23 0.04 19.56
N THR A 346 12.21 -0.33 18.77
CA THR A 346 12.39 -1.09 17.53
C THR A 346 13.17 -0.30 16.47
N ASN A 347 12.98 1.01 16.42
CA ASN A 347 13.68 1.90 15.51
C ASN A 347 15.21 1.88 15.68
N CYS A 348 15.72 1.62 16.90
CA CYS A 348 17.16 1.48 17.14
C CYS A 348 17.68 0.05 16.99
N SER A 349 16.83 -0.94 17.30
CA SER A 349 17.23 -2.35 17.41
C SER A 349 17.01 -3.15 16.11
N LEU A 350 15.97 -2.81 15.35
CA LEU A 350 15.49 -3.55 14.19
C LEU A 350 15.41 -2.62 12.97
N MET A 351 16.57 -2.11 12.55
CA MET A 351 16.67 -1.27 11.37
C MET A 351 16.65 -2.07 10.07
N TYR A 352 15.99 -1.53 9.05
CA TYR A 352 16.03 -2.08 7.70
C TYR A 352 16.21 -0.99 6.65
N PRO A 353 16.85 -1.30 5.50
CA PRO A 353 17.14 -0.29 4.51
C PRO A 353 15.84 0.22 3.85
N VAL A 354 15.71 1.53 3.82
CA VAL A 354 14.56 2.25 3.24
C VAL A 354 14.97 2.84 1.87
N PRO A 355 14.04 2.98 0.91
CA PRO A 355 14.28 3.75 -0.32
C PRO A 355 14.88 5.13 -0.06
N SER A 356 15.37 5.83 -1.08
CA SER A 356 15.63 7.27 -0.95
C SER A 356 14.35 8.07 -1.21
N MET A 357 14.26 9.29 -0.66
CA MET A 357 13.17 10.22 -0.95
C MET A 357 13.04 10.52 -2.45
N ASP A 358 14.16 10.56 -3.18
CA ASP A 358 14.18 10.84 -4.62
C ASP A 358 13.71 9.64 -5.48
N LYS A 359 13.81 8.42 -4.94
CA LYS A 359 13.44 7.17 -5.62
C LYS A 359 12.59 6.30 -4.69
N PRO A 360 11.34 6.70 -4.39
CA PRO A 360 10.50 6.00 -3.41
C PRO A 360 10.18 4.55 -3.82
N PHE A 361 10.22 4.23 -5.12
CA PHE A 361 9.96 2.89 -5.66
C PHE A 361 11.21 1.99 -5.75
N SER A 362 12.41 2.48 -5.40
CA SER A 362 13.59 1.62 -5.40
C SER A 362 13.63 0.79 -4.11
N THR A 363 13.59 -0.53 -4.23
CA THR A 363 13.78 -1.43 -3.10
C THR A 363 15.28 -1.71 -2.91
N PRO A 364 15.91 -1.22 -1.84
CA PRO A 364 17.28 -1.63 -1.52
C PRO A 364 17.35 -3.13 -1.23
N GLN A 365 18.51 -3.74 -1.52
CA GLN A 365 18.75 -5.16 -1.25
C GLN A 365 18.66 -5.44 0.26
N GLY A 366 18.12 -6.59 0.65
CA GLY A 366 17.91 -6.96 2.05
C GLY A 366 16.64 -6.39 2.71
N ARG A 367 15.89 -5.51 2.03
CA ARG A 367 14.66 -4.90 2.57
C ARG A 367 13.50 -5.89 2.77
N ALA A 368 13.35 -6.87 1.88
CA ALA A 368 12.10 -7.63 1.77
C ALA A 368 11.74 -8.45 3.02
N VAL A 369 12.71 -9.19 3.57
CA VAL A 369 12.47 -10.04 4.76
C VAL A 369 12.32 -9.18 6.02
N ALA A 370 13.20 -8.20 6.20
CA ALA A 370 13.19 -7.33 7.37
C ALA A 370 11.94 -6.44 7.44
N GLN A 371 11.53 -5.84 6.31
CA GLN A 371 10.27 -5.09 6.23
C GLN A 371 9.04 -6.00 6.40
N GLY A 372 9.14 -7.28 6.01
CA GLY A 372 8.07 -8.24 6.21
C GLY A 372 7.87 -8.63 7.68
N LEU A 373 8.94 -8.68 8.48
CA LEU A 373 8.90 -9.20 9.86
C LEU A 373 8.93 -8.12 10.94
N PHE A 374 9.80 -7.12 10.83
CA PHE A 374 10.04 -6.14 11.90
C PHE A 374 8.81 -5.30 12.26
N PRO A 375 7.94 -4.91 11.30
CA PRO A 375 6.70 -4.24 11.65
C PRO A 375 5.74 -5.11 12.48
N PHE A 376 5.76 -6.44 12.33
CA PHE A 376 4.97 -7.32 13.19
C PHE A 376 5.50 -7.36 14.63
N VAL A 377 6.83 -7.29 14.81
CA VAL A 377 7.43 -7.19 16.16
C VAL A 377 6.93 -5.94 16.87
N GLN A 378 6.87 -4.81 16.16
CA GLN A 378 6.27 -3.58 16.71
C GLN A 378 4.78 -3.77 16.97
N LEU A 379 4.05 -4.32 16.02
CA LEU A 379 2.60 -4.50 16.08
C LEU A 379 2.16 -5.36 17.28
N PHE A 380 2.82 -6.50 17.48
CA PHE A 380 2.50 -7.39 18.60
C PHE A 380 3.14 -6.90 19.90
N GLY A 381 4.31 -6.25 19.83
CA GLY A 381 4.99 -5.71 21.00
C GLY A 381 4.15 -4.67 21.75
N CYS A 382 3.37 -3.84 21.06
CA CYS A 382 2.52 -2.83 21.72
C CYS A 382 1.22 -3.39 22.32
N LEU A 383 0.91 -4.67 22.09
CA LEU A 383 -0.18 -5.38 22.76
C LEU A 383 0.26 -6.04 24.08
N ILE A 384 1.57 -6.10 24.35
CA ILE A 384 2.10 -6.64 25.60
C ILE A 384 2.04 -5.53 26.65
N PRO A 385 1.30 -5.72 27.77
CA PRO A 385 1.09 -4.70 28.80
C PRO A 385 2.35 -4.30 29.56
#